data_AF-A0A139WJB0-F1
#
_entry.id   AF-A0A139WJB0-F1
#
_cell.length_a   1.000
_cell.length_b   1.000
_cell.length_c   1.000
_cell.angle_alpha   90.00
_cell.angle_beta   90.00
_cell.angle_gamma   90.00
#
_symmetry.space_group_name_H-M   'P 1'
#
loop_
_entity.id
_entity.type
_entity.pdbx_description
1 polymer ?
#
loop_
_entity_poly.entity_id
_entity_poly.type
_entity_poly.pdbx_seq_one_letter_code
_entity_poly.pdbx_strand_id
1 'polypeptide(L)'
;MSIFVRYGDIVPRTTEGRAFCIVFALVGIPLTLTVIADWGRLFASTVSTLVKHIPPMPKRFRNATVARRTSSYALSAVCFLFVYLAAGAGVFVSWEDDWTFFDGFYFCFITMTTIGFGDLVPKQPTYMLLCTLYILVGLALTSTIIELVRRQYAQSWRQLQALRGPLAENFRKLADNAPGLDVMAFQQDLMKVLTVVTMPRKNAFSRKEKKLKQKEWEDAIEAVIRDITVGTAAAEQKPPVVQIVIYESSV
;
A
#
# COMPACT_ATOMS: atom_id res chain seq x y z
N MET A 1 -25.66 -7.56 -2.05
CA MET A 1 -25.56 -7.44 -3.52
C MET A 1 -26.83 -6.74 -4.00
N SER A 2 -26.93 -5.43 -3.75
CA SER A 2 -28.18 -4.65 -3.81
C SER A 2 -27.92 -3.24 -4.37
N ILE A 3 -27.31 -3.14 -5.55
CA ILE A 3 -26.92 -1.84 -6.14
C ILE A 3 -27.96 -1.29 -7.14
N PHE A 4 -29.09 -1.98 -7.39
CA PHE A 4 -29.93 -1.62 -8.53
C PHE A 4 -31.44 -1.47 -8.33
N VAL A 5 -31.96 -1.52 -7.10
CA VAL A 5 -33.43 -1.58 -6.94
C VAL A 5 -33.90 -0.59 -5.89
N ARG A 6 -34.04 0.69 -6.27
CA ARG A 6 -35.11 1.63 -5.83
C ARG A 6 -35.18 2.89 -6.72
N TYR A 7 -35.23 2.71 -8.05
CA TYR A 7 -35.90 3.72 -8.89
C TYR A 7 -37.41 3.48 -8.77
N GLY A 8 -38.10 4.42 -8.13
CA GLY A 8 -39.52 4.34 -7.80
C GLY A 8 -40.44 4.25 -9.01
N ASP A 9 -41.28 3.20 -8.99
CA ASP A 9 -42.67 3.09 -9.47
C ASP A 9 -43.06 3.29 -10.94
N ILE A 10 -42.14 3.37 -11.91
CA ILE A 10 -42.49 3.20 -13.34
C ILE A 10 -42.08 1.79 -13.80
N VAL A 11 -42.95 0.82 -13.56
CA VAL A 11 -42.80 -0.55 -14.06
C VAL A 11 -43.99 -0.92 -14.94
N PRO A 12 -43.79 -1.62 -16.07
CA PRO A 12 -44.89 -2.09 -16.90
C PRO A 12 -45.77 -3.06 -16.10
N ARG A 13 -47.00 -2.62 -15.80
CA ARG A 13 -48.01 -3.44 -15.08
C ARG A 13 -48.68 -4.45 -16.01
N THR A 14 -48.74 -4.18 -17.32
CA THR A 14 -49.37 -5.04 -18.33
C THR A 14 -48.42 -6.14 -18.85
N THR A 15 -48.97 -7.31 -19.19
CA THR A 15 -48.20 -8.44 -19.74
C THR A 15 -47.52 -8.08 -21.05
N GLU A 16 -48.20 -7.35 -21.93
CA GLU A 16 -47.64 -6.87 -23.20
C GLU A 16 -46.52 -5.85 -23.00
N GLY A 17 -46.68 -4.92 -22.05
CA GLY A 17 -45.62 -3.96 -21.71
C GLY A 17 -44.37 -4.65 -21.16
N ARG A 18 -44.54 -5.73 -20.38
CA ARG A 18 -43.41 -6.54 -19.89
C ARG A 18 -42.71 -7.28 -21.03
N ALA A 19 -43.46 -7.88 -21.95
CA ALA A 19 -42.90 -8.56 -23.13
C ALA A 19 -42.11 -7.58 -24.02
N PHE A 20 -42.66 -6.39 -24.27
CA PHE A 20 -41.97 -5.33 -25.01
C PHE A 20 -40.69 -4.89 -24.29
N CYS A 21 -40.72 -4.68 -22.98
CA CYS A 21 -39.53 -4.33 -22.20
C CYS A 21 -38.43 -5.38 -22.28
N ILE A 22 -38.77 -6.68 -22.29
CA ILE A 22 -37.78 -7.76 -22.42
C ILE A 22 -37.07 -7.69 -23.79
N VAL A 23 -37.83 -7.53 -24.88
CA VAL A 23 -37.26 -7.43 -26.24
C VAL A 23 -36.43 -6.14 -26.39
N PHE A 24 -36.95 -5.03 -25.89
CA PHE A 24 -36.24 -3.74 -25.91
C PHE A 24 -34.95 -3.81 -25.09
N ALA A 25 -34.94 -4.44 -23.93
CA ALA A 25 -33.72 -4.62 -23.13
C ALA A 25 -32.71 -5.53 -23.85
N LEU A 26 -33.17 -6.61 -24.50
CA LEU A 26 -32.30 -7.52 -25.27
C LEU A 26 -31.54 -6.82 -26.40
N VAL A 27 -32.14 -5.84 -27.07
CA VAL A 27 -31.49 -5.05 -28.13
C VAL A 27 -30.79 -3.81 -27.57
N GLY A 28 -31.37 -3.18 -26.55
CA GLY A 28 -30.88 -1.95 -25.94
C GLY A 28 -29.60 -2.16 -25.13
N ILE A 29 -29.47 -3.25 -24.37
CA ILE A 29 -28.24 -3.56 -23.61
C ILE A 29 -27.01 -3.68 -24.53
N PRO A 30 -27.02 -4.48 -25.61
CA PRO A 30 -25.84 -4.56 -26.49
C PRO A 30 -25.57 -3.24 -27.23
N LEU A 31 -26.60 -2.49 -27.64
CA LEU A 31 -26.42 -1.20 -28.31
C LEU A 31 -25.84 -0.15 -27.36
N THR A 32 -26.35 -0.07 -26.12
CA THR A 32 -25.81 0.83 -25.09
C THR A 32 -24.38 0.44 -24.71
N LEU A 33 -24.05 -0.85 -24.59
CA LEU A 33 -22.69 -1.32 -24.36
C LEU A 33 -21.74 -0.92 -25.51
N THR A 34 -22.20 -0.99 -26.76
CA THR A 34 -21.40 -0.59 -27.92
C THR A 34 -21.14 0.90 -27.93
N VAL A 35 -22.18 1.72 -27.73
CA VAL A 35 -22.06 3.18 -27.63
C VAL A 35 -21.11 3.56 -26.50
N ILE A 36 -21.29 3.00 -25.30
CA ILE A 36 -20.39 3.23 -24.16
C ILE A 36 -18.95 2.84 -24.50
N ALA A 37 -18.73 1.73 -25.20
CA ALA A 37 -17.40 1.29 -25.61
C ALA A 37 -16.73 2.27 -26.59
N ASP A 38 -17.48 2.80 -27.56
CA ASP A 38 -16.96 3.76 -28.54
C ASP A 38 -16.59 5.10 -27.89
N TRP A 39 -17.49 5.63 -27.04
CA TRP A 39 -17.20 6.83 -26.24
C TRP A 39 -16.05 6.60 -25.25
N GLY A 40 -15.97 5.41 -24.66
CA GLY A 40 -14.87 5.00 -23.79
C GLY A 40 -13.51 4.98 -24.51
N ARG A 41 -13.48 4.54 -25.78
CA ARG A 41 -12.26 4.56 -26.61
C ARG A 41 -11.82 5.97 -26.97
N LEU A 42 -12.76 6.87 -27.25
CA LEU A 42 -12.47 8.29 -27.49
C LEU A 42 -11.87 8.93 -26.23
N PHE A 43 -12.51 8.71 -25.07
CA PHE A 43 -12.01 9.21 -23.79
C PHE A 43 -10.61 8.66 -23.46
N ALA A 44 -10.40 7.35 -23.62
CA ALA A 44 -9.10 6.72 -23.42
C ALA A 44 -8.03 7.28 -24.38
N SER A 45 -8.40 7.61 -25.62
CA SER A 45 -7.49 8.23 -26.58
C SER A 45 -7.10 9.65 -26.16
N THR A 46 -8.06 10.46 -25.69
CA THR A 46 -7.81 11.80 -25.13
C THR A 46 -6.89 11.74 -23.92
N VAL A 47 -7.20 10.85 -22.97
CA VAL A 47 -6.37 10.65 -21.76
C VAL A 47 -4.98 10.12 -22.14
N SER A 48 -4.87 9.18 -23.08
CA SER A 48 -3.56 8.65 -23.50
C SER A 48 -2.70 9.71 -24.22
N THR A 49 -3.33 10.64 -24.93
CA THR A 49 -2.65 11.76 -25.58
C THR A 49 -2.17 12.78 -24.54
N LEU A 50 -2.99 13.03 -23.51
CA LEU A 50 -2.64 13.86 -22.36
C LEU A 50 -1.52 13.23 -21.51
N VAL A 51 -1.56 11.92 -21.31
CA VAL A 51 -0.50 11.16 -20.60
C VAL A 51 0.79 11.10 -21.42
N LYS A 52 0.73 11.08 -22.76
CA LYS A 52 1.93 11.19 -23.61
C LYS A 52 2.60 12.55 -23.55
N HIS A 53 1.88 13.62 -23.19
CA HIS A 53 2.46 14.92 -22.86
C HIS A 53 3.20 14.94 -21.53
N ILE A 54 3.00 13.92 -20.68
CA ILE A 54 3.78 13.69 -19.48
C ILE A 54 5.01 12.85 -19.89
N PRO A 55 6.25 13.30 -19.64
CA PRO A 55 7.44 12.57 -20.07
C PRO A 55 7.44 11.15 -19.48
N PRO A 56 7.67 10.10 -20.30
CA PRO A 56 7.58 8.72 -19.83
C PRO A 56 8.69 8.42 -18.81
N MET A 57 8.31 8.03 -17.60
CA MET A 57 9.28 7.54 -16.62
C MET A 57 9.96 6.24 -17.11
N PRO A 58 11.29 6.10 -16.95
CA PRO A 58 12.07 5.03 -17.56
C PRO A 58 11.73 3.62 -17.00
N LYS A 59 11.53 2.67 -17.92
CA LYS A 59 11.10 1.28 -17.68
C LYS A 59 12.04 0.44 -16.81
N ARG A 60 13.31 0.86 -16.61
CA ARG A 60 14.32 0.14 -15.83
C ARG A 60 14.04 0.11 -14.32
N PHE A 61 13.27 1.07 -13.80
CA PHE A 61 12.81 1.09 -12.41
C PHE A 61 11.57 0.24 -12.16
N ARG A 62 10.93 -0.30 -13.20
CA ARG A 62 9.63 -0.98 -13.09
C ARG A 62 9.72 -2.40 -12.53
N ASN A 63 10.87 -3.08 -12.66
CA ASN A 63 10.99 -4.50 -12.30
C ASN A 63 11.79 -4.74 -11.00
N ALA A 64 12.78 -3.90 -10.68
CA ALA A 64 13.61 -4.09 -9.47
C ALA A 64 12.96 -3.54 -8.18
N THR A 65 11.94 -2.69 -8.30
CA THR A 65 11.34 -1.97 -7.15
C THR A 65 10.02 -2.60 -6.65
N VAL A 66 9.49 -3.60 -7.36
CA VAL A 66 8.18 -4.24 -7.12
C VAL A 66 8.16 -5.16 -5.89
N ALA A 67 9.31 -5.65 -5.42
CA ALA A 67 9.34 -6.64 -4.33
C ALA A 67 9.39 -6.03 -2.91
N ARG A 68 9.79 -4.76 -2.74
CA ARG A 68 10.02 -4.16 -1.40
C ARG A 68 9.29 -2.83 -1.15
N ARG A 69 8.67 -2.26 -2.19
CA ARG A 69 8.01 -0.94 -2.17
C ARG A 69 6.47 -1.05 -2.30
N THR A 70 5.91 -2.25 -2.26
CA THR A 70 4.48 -2.56 -2.49
C THR A 70 3.53 -1.87 -1.50
N SER A 71 3.94 -1.68 -0.24
CA SER A 71 3.13 -1.02 0.78
C SER A 71 2.96 0.49 0.54
N SER A 72 4.02 1.20 0.12
CA SER A 72 3.93 2.64 -0.17
C SER A 72 3.14 2.95 -1.45
N TYR A 73 3.16 2.04 -2.43
CA TYR A 73 2.36 2.18 -3.65
C TYR A 73 0.87 1.96 -3.40
N ALA A 74 0.50 0.99 -2.55
CA ALA A 74 -0.90 0.80 -2.14
C ALA A 74 -1.45 2.03 -1.42
N LEU A 75 -0.68 2.61 -0.49
CA LEU A 75 -1.07 3.85 0.20
C LEU A 75 -1.19 5.02 -0.78
N SER A 76 -0.22 5.18 -1.69
CA SER A 76 -0.27 6.21 -2.73
C SER A 76 -1.47 6.06 -3.66
N ALA A 77 -1.88 4.84 -4.01
CA ALA A 77 -3.05 4.58 -4.85
C ALA A 77 -4.36 4.94 -4.14
N VAL A 78 -4.47 4.67 -2.83
CA VAL A 78 -5.62 5.08 -2.01
C VAL A 78 -5.68 6.61 -1.89
N CYS A 79 -4.55 7.29 -1.67
CA CYS A 79 -4.51 8.75 -1.66
C CYS A 79 -4.94 9.34 -3.02
N PHE A 80 -4.46 8.75 -4.12
CA PHE A 80 -4.86 9.18 -5.47
C PHE A 80 -6.36 9.00 -5.70
N LEU A 81 -6.96 7.91 -5.21
CA LEU A 81 -8.41 7.70 -5.23
C LEU A 81 -9.13 8.81 -4.48
N PHE A 82 -8.71 9.15 -3.26
CA PHE A 82 -9.33 10.23 -2.48
C PHE A 82 -9.27 11.59 -3.21
N VAL A 83 -8.16 11.91 -3.87
CA VAL A 83 -8.05 13.11 -4.70
C VAL A 83 -9.01 13.05 -5.90
N TYR A 84 -9.14 11.89 -6.54
CA TYR A 84 -10.10 11.69 -7.63
C TYR A 84 -11.56 11.89 -7.18
N LEU A 85 -11.93 11.40 -5.99
CA LEU A 85 -13.26 11.62 -5.40
C LEU A 85 -13.49 13.10 -5.07
N ALA A 86 -12.51 13.77 -4.47
CA ALA A 86 -12.62 15.19 -4.14
C ALA A 86 -12.75 16.06 -5.40
N ALA A 87 -12.01 15.73 -6.47
CA ALA A 87 -12.14 16.41 -7.77
C ALA A 87 -13.53 16.18 -8.38
N GLY A 88 -14.05 14.95 -8.34
CA GLY A 88 -15.41 14.64 -8.79
C GLY A 88 -16.47 15.42 -8.01
N ALA A 89 -16.35 15.47 -6.69
CA ALA A 89 -17.25 16.24 -5.82
C ALA A 89 -17.30 17.73 -6.22
N GLY A 90 -16.14 18.34 -6.47
CA GLY A 90 -16.07 19.73 -6.93
C GLY A 90 -16.76 19.96 -8.29
N VAL A 91 -16.61 19.03 -9.22
CA VAL A 91 -17.29 19.08 -10.53
C VAL A 91 -18.80 18.93 -10.37
N PHE A 92 -19.27 17.98 -9.56
CA PHE A 92 -20.71 17.77 -9.36
C PHE A 92 -21.40 18.94 -8.65
N VAL A 93 -20.75 19.58 -7.68
CA VAL A 93 -21.25 20.82 -7.06
C VAL A 93 -21.32 21.96 -8.06
N SER A 94 -20.42 22.01 -9.05
CA SER A 94 -20.49 23.04 -10.10
C SER A 94 -21.57 22.79 -11.15
N TRP A 95 -22.11 21.58 -11.22
CA TRP A 95 -23.15 21.21 -12.18
C TRP A 95 -24.54 21.20 -11.56
N GLU A 96 -24.65 20.83 -10.28
CA GLU A 96 -25.90 20.79 -9.53
C GLU A 96 -25.87 21.87 -8.44
N ASP A 97 -26.69 22.91 -8.60
CA ASP A 97 -26.79 24.02 -7.64
C ASP A 97 -27.37 23.58 -6.28
N ASP A 98 -28.11 22.48 -6.26
CA ASP A 98 -28.73 21.90 -5.05
C ASP A 98 -27.74 21.13 -4.16
N TRP A 99 -26.51 20.87 -4.62
CA TRP A 99 -25.58 19.95 -3.95
C TRP A 99 -24.48 20.68 -3.18
N THR A 100 -24.23 20.24 -1.95
CA THR A 100 -23.04 20.67 -1.21
C THR A 100 -21.81 19.83 -1.59
N PHE A 101 -20.61 20.31 -1.25
CA PHE A 101 -19.37 19.51 -1.43
C PHE A 101 -19.44 18.15 -0.74
N PHE A 102 -20.09 18.08 0.42
CA PHE A 102 -20.28 16.83 1.14
C PHE A 102 -21.21 15.87 0.38
N ASP A 103 -22.31 16.37 -0.19
CA ASP A 103 -23.25 15.56 -0.98
C ASP A 103 -22.59 15.03 -2.25
N GLY A 104 -21.81 15.87 -2.95
CA GLY A 104 -21.03 15.47 -4.12
C GLY A 104 -19.95 14.42 -3.78
N PHE A 105 -19.26 14.60 -2.64
CA PHE A 105 -18.26 13.62 -2.17
C PHE A 105 -18.92 12.31 -1.73
N TYR A 106 -20.04 12.38 -1.02
CA TYR A 106 -20.84 11.25 -0.59
C TYR A 106 -21.34 10.45 -1.80
N PHE A 107 -21.91 11.11 -2.79
CA PHE A 107 -22.34 10.50 -4.05
C PHE A 107 -21.18 9.78 -4.75
N CYS A 108 -20.04 10.45 -4.91
CA CYS A 108 -18.85 9.84 -5.53
C CYS A 108 -18.37 8.63 -4.73
N PHE A 109 -18.30 8.73 -3.40
CA PHE A 109 -17.84 7.65 -2.54
C PHE A 109 -18.76 6.43 -2.58
N ILE A 110 -20.07 6.61 -2.40
CA ILE A 110 -21.08 5.54 -2.41
C ILE A 110 -21.13 4.85 -3.78
N THR A 111 -20.93 5.60 -4.86
CA THR A 111 -20.91 5.06 -6.22
C THR A 111 -19.63 4.25 -6.48
N MET A 112 -18.45 4.78 -6.09
CA MET A 112 -17.16 4.09 -6.29
C MET A 112 -16.98 2.86 -5.42
N THR A 113 -17.51 2.89 -4.20
CA THR A 113 -17.55 1.73 -3.30
C THR A 113 -18.61 0.71 -3.71
N THR A 114 -19.37 0.98 -4.77
CA THR A 114 -20.47 0.14 -5.24
C THR A 114 -21.49 -0.13 -4.13
N ILE A 115 -21.74 0.83 -3.24
CA ILE A 115 -22.83 0.74 -2.27
C ILE A 115 -24.14 1.14 -2.96
N GLY A 116 -24.12 2.27 -3.68
CA GLY A 116 -25.17 2.70 -4.59
C GLY A 116 -26.56 2.86 -3.96
N PHE A 117 -26.70 3.69 -2.90
CA PHE A 117 -28.00 3.91 -2.27
C PHE A 117 -29.04 4.56 -3.20
N GLY A 118 -28.60 5.38 -4.17
CA GLY A 118 -29.47 6.01 -5.16
C GLY A 118 -30.33 7.15 -4.61
N ASP A 119 -29.98 7.67 -3.44
CA ASP A 119 -30.60 8.81 -2.76
C ASP A 119 -30.19 10.16 -3.40
N LEU A 120 -28.95 10.26 -3.85
CA LEU A 120 -28.42 11.39 -4.59
C LEU A 120 -28.05 10.94 -6.01
N VAL A 121 -28.63 11.58 -7.03
CA VAL A 121 -28.36 11.31 -8.44
C VAL A 121 -28.40 12.64 -9.20
N PRO A 122 -27.45 12.91 -10.11
CA PRO A 122 -27.51 14.11 -10.95
C PRO A 122 -28.78 14.10 -11.80
N LYS A 123 -29.53 15.20 -11.77
CA LYS A 123 -30.83 15.37 -12.46
C LYS A 123 -30.65 15.86 -13.89
N GLN A 124 -29.53 16.54 -14.18
CA GLN A 124 -29.33 17.16 -15.48
C GLN A 124 -28.96 16.12 -16.58
N PRO A 125 -29.81 15.94 -17.62
CA PRO A 125 -29.61 14.91 -18.64
C PRO A 125 -28.37 15.14 -19.50
N THR A 126 -27.96 16.40 -19.68
CA THR A 126 -26.78 16.78 -20.47
C THR A 126 -25.48 16.24 -19.88
N TYR A 127 -25.38 16.16 -18.55
CA TYR A 127 -24.16 15.72 -17.85
C TYR A 127 -24.22 14.27 -17.35
N MET A 128 -25.36 13.57 -17.52
CA MET A 128 -25.49 12.15 -17.18
C MET A 128 -24.49 11.25 -17.91
N LEU A 129 -24.21 11.53 -19.19
CA LEU A 129 -23.23 10.77 -19.96
C LEU A 129 -21.80 10.97 -19.42
N LEU A 130 -21.44 12.21 -19.08
CA LEU A 130 -20.15 12.51 -18.45
C LEU A 130 -20.04 11.90 -17.06
N CYS A 131 -21.10 11.92 -16.26
CA CYS A 131 -21.19 11.24 -14.97
C CYS A 131 -20.94 9.73 -15.13
N THR A 132 -21.58 9.11 -16.13
CA THR A 132 -21.40 7.67 -16.43
C THR A 132 -19.94 7.36 -16.79
N LEU A 133 -19.30 8.18 -17.63
CA LEU A 133 -17.88 8.03 -17.98
C LEU A 133 -16.96 8.20 -16.75
N TYR A 134 -17.24 9.20 -15.90
CA TYR A 134 -16.50 9.40 -14.65
C TYR A 134 -16.60 8.19 -13.72
N ILE A 135 -17.80 7.61 -13.58
CA ILE A 135 -18.02 6.40 -12.77
C ILE A 135 -17.26 5.22 -13.36
N LEU A 136 -17.27 5.03 -14.69
CA LEU A 136 -16.52 3.95 -15.36
C LEU A 136 -15.01 4.04 -15.10
N VAL A 137 -14.43 5.23 -15.21
CA VAL A 137 -13.00 5.47 -14.92
C VAL A 137 -12.70 5.19 -13.45
N GLY A 138 -13.54 5.65 -12.55
CA GLY A 138 -13.33 5.43 -11.12
C GLY A 138 -13.52 3.96 -10.71
N LEU A 139 -14.44 3.21 -11.34
CA LEU A 139 -14.55 1.76 -11.15
C LEU A 139 -13.29 1.02 -11.63
N ALA A 140 -12.67 1.46 -12.73
CA ALA A 140 -11.39 0.91 -13.16
C ALA A 140 -10.27 1.19 -12.13
N LEU A 141 -10.22 2.42 -11.58
CA LEU A 141 -9.28 2.76 -10.50
C LEU A 141 -9.54 1.89 -9.25
N THR A 142 -10.78 1.77 -8.81
CA THR A 142 -11.15 0.90 -7.67
C THR A 142 -10.75 -0.55 -7.93
N SER A 143 -10.95 -1.07 -9.14
CA SER A 143 -10.50 -2.42 -9.52
C SER A 143 -8.98 -2.59 -9.38
N THR A 144 -8.19 -1.59 -9.76
CA THR A 144 -6.72 -1.65 -9.58
C THR A 144 -6.33 -1.64 -8.10
N ILE A 145 -7.05 -0.88 -7.27
CA ILE A 145 -6.79 -0.82 -5.82
C ILE A 145 -7.14 -2.15 -5.16
N ILE A 146 -8.30 -2.74 -5.49
CA ILE A 146 -8.69 -4.07 -5.02
C ILE A 146 -7.63 -5.10 -5.40
N GLU A 147 -7.13 -5.07 -6.65
CA GLU A 147 -6.05 -5.96 -7.10
C GLU A 147 -4.78 -5.80 -6.24
N LEU A 148 -4.37 -4.57 -5.95
CA LEU A 148 -3.19 -4.27 -5.13
C LEU A 148 -3.37 -4.78 -3.70
N VAL A 149 -4.53 -4.49 -3.08
CA VAL A 149 -4.86 -4.96 -1.74
C VAL A 149 -4.89 -6.49 -1.69
N ARG A 150 -5.50 -7.14 -2.69
CA ARG A 150 -5.57 -8.60 -2.79
C ARG A 150 -4.19 -9.23 -2.93
N ARG A 151 -3.28 -8.61 -3.69
CA ARG A 151 -1.87 -9.01 -3.77
C ARG A 151 -1.14 -8.87 -2.45
N GLN A 152 -1.33 -7.75 -1.74
CA GLN A 152 -0.71 -7.50 -0.44
C GLN A 152 -1.21 -8.51 0.61
N TYR A 153 -2.51 -8.73 0.70
CA TYR A 153 -3.10 -9.75 1.57
C TYR A 153 -2.57 -11.15 1.26
N ALA A 154 -2.52 -11.53 -0.03
CA ALA A 154 -1.99 -12.83 -0.43
C ALA A 154 -0.51 -13.00 -0.06
N GLN A 155 0.30 -11.94 -0.14
CA GLN A 155 1.70 -11.97 0.28
C GLN A 155 1.85 -12.12 1.80
N SER A 156 1.13 -11.31 2.58
CA SER A 156 1.11 -11.41 4.05
C SER A 156 0.61 -12.78 4.51
N TRP A 157 -0.41 -13.32 3.85
CA TRP A 157 -0.96 -14.64 4.18
C TRP A 157 0.03 -15.77 3.91
N ARG A 158 0.76 -15.72 2.80
CA ARG A 158 1.81 -16.71 2.49
C ARG A 158 2.95 -16.69 3.51
N GLN A 159 3.33 -15.51 4.00
CA GLN A 159 4.34 -15.39 5.06
C GLN A 159 3.88 -16.09 6.34
N LEU A 160 2.62 -15.89 6.74
CA LEU A 160 2.02 -16.58 7.88
C LEU A 160 2.00 -18.10 7.68
N GLN A 161 1.67 -18.58 6.48
CA GLN A 161 1.66 -20.01 6.18
C GLN A 161 3.07 -20.63 6.18
N ALA A 162 4.06 -19.93 5.61
CA ALA A 162 5.44 -20.39 5.58
C ALA A 162 6.06 -20.47 6.98
N LEU A 163 5.59 -19.66 7.94
CA LEU A 163 6.03 -19.70 9.34
C LEU A 163 5.34 -20.81 10.15
N ARG A 164 4.12 -21.22 9.78
CA ARG A 164 3.41 -22.32 10.47
C ARG A 164 4.16 -23.66 10.37
N GLY A 165 4.83 -23.92 9.25
CA GLY A 165 5.61 -25.16 9.06
C GLY A 165 6.79 -25.29 10.03
N PRO A 166 7.78 -24.36 10.01
CA PRO A 166 8.91 -24.35 10.93
C PRO A 166 8.49 -24.27 12.40
N LEU A 167 7.41 -23.54 12.69
CA LEU A 167 6.85 -23.46 14.02
C LEU A 167 6.32 -24.83 14.50
N ALA A 168 5.57 -25.55 13.66
CA ALA A 168 5.10 -26.91 13.97
C ALA A 168 6.26 -27.90 14.16
N GLU A 169 7.32 -27.76 13.38
CA GLU A 169 8.51 -28.62 13.48
C GLU A 169 9.30 -28.35 14.78
N ASN A 170 9.46 -27.08 15.16
CA ASN A 170 10.08 -26.70 16.43
C ASN A 170 9.22 -27.16 17.61
N PHE A 171 7.89 -27.08 17.51
CA PHE A 171 6.97 -27.63 18.52
C PHE A 171 7.09 -29.15 18.66
N ARG A 172 7.22 -29.89 17.55
CA ARG A 172 7.43 -31.35 17.58
C ARG A 172 8.72 -31.71 18.32
N LYS A 173 9.82 -31.03 17.99
CA LYS A 173 11.13 -31.27 18.65
C LYS A 173 11.10 -30.96 20.13
N LEU A 174 10.34 -29.95 20.56
CA LEU A 174 10.19 -29.63 21.99
C LEU A 174 9.31 -30.65 22.72
N ALA A 175 8.25 -31.15 22.09
CA ALA A 175 7.40 -32.20 22.64
C ALA A 175 8.16 -33.53 22.84
N ASP A 176 9.00 -33.91 21.87
CA ASP A 176 9.80 -35.15 21.95
C ASP A 176 10.91 -35.05 23.02
N ASN A 177 11.44 -33.85 23.28
CA ASN A 177 12.54 -33.64 24.25
C ASN A 177 12.07 -33.32 25.68
N ALA A 178 10.78 -33.06 25.90
CA ALA A 178 10.22 -32.75 27.22
C ALA A 178 8.85 -33.44 27.39
N PRO A 179 8.81 -34.71 27.84
CA PRO A 179 7.59 -35.51 27.97
C PRO A 179 6.65 -35.09 29.13
N GLY A 180 6.61 -33.79 29.47
CA GLY A 180 5.74 -33.22 30.50
C GLY A 180 5.50 -31.71 30.33
N LEU A 181 5.53 -31.19 29.10
CA LEU A 181 5.54 -29.74 28.85
C LEU A 181 4.21 -29.06 29.27
N ASP A 182 4.32 -28.19 30.26
CA ASP A 182 3.27 -27.36 30.82
C ASP A 182 2.78 -26.32 29.78
N VAL A 183 1.46 -26.21 29.62
CA VAL A 183 0.76 -25.44 28.56
C VAL A 183 1.15 -23.94 28.56
N MET A 184 1.67 -23.45 29.69
CA MET A 184 2.10 -22.06 29.88
C MET A 184 3.38 -21.69 29.13
N ALA A 185 4.36 -22.58 29.04
CA ALA A 185 5.60 -22.31 28.29
C ALA A 185 5.32 -22.23 26.77
N PHE A 186 4.40 -23.07 26.29
CA PHE A 186 3.89 -23.07 24.91
C PHE A 186 3.21 -21.74 24.55
N GLN A 187 2.40 -21.19 25.46
CA GLN A 187 1.72 -19.91 25.25
C GLN A 187 2.71 -18.74 25.14
N GLN A 188 3.78 -18.75 25.92
CA GLN A 188 4.77 -17.67 25.95
C GLN A 188 5.61 -17.59 24.66
N ASP A 189 6.00 -18.72 24.09
CA ASP A 189 6.74 -18.74 22.83
C ASP A 189 5.83 -18.45 21.62
N LEU A 190 4.56 -18.85 21.68
CA LEU A 190 3.56 -18.45 20.68
C LEU A 190 3.36 -16.93 20.70
N MET A 191 3.32 -16.31 21.89
CA MET A 191 3.25 -14.86 22.04
C MET A 191 4.50 -14.14 21.52
N LYS A 192 5.71 -14.69 21.71
CA LYS A 192 6.94 -14.12 21.13
C LYS A 192 6.92 -14.14 19.61
N VAL A 193 6.50 -15.26 19.00
CA VAL A 193 6.41 -15.37 17.54
C VAL A 193 5.32 -14.48 16.97
N LEU A 194 4.15 -14.42 17.62
CA LEU A 194 3.08 -13.50 17.23
C LEU A 194 3.55 -12.04 17.31
N THR A 195 4.33 -11.69 18.34
CA THR A 195 4.90 -10.34 18.52
C THR A 195 5.91 -10.00 17.42
N VAL A 196 6.76 -10.94 17.02
CA VAL A 196 7.71 -10.76 15.90
C VAL A 196 6.98 -10.57 14.56
N VAL A 197 5.84 -11.24 14.38
CA VAL A 197 5.00 -11.12 13.17
C VAL A 197 4.16 -9.85 13.18
N THR A 198 3.71 -9.37 14.34
CA THR A 198 2.97 -8.10 14.47
C THR A 198 3.87 -6.87 14.49
N MET A 199 5.18 -7.02 14.71
CA MET A 199 6.13 -5.91 14.61
C MET A 199 6.11 -5.36 13.18
N PRO A 200 5.62 -4.12 12.96
CA PRO A 200 5.76 -3.50 11.67
C PRO A 200 7.25 -3.27 11.49
N ARG A 201 7.85 -3.91 10.47
CA ARG A 201 9.24 -3.68 10.09
C ARG A 201 9.39 -2.22 9.64
N LYS A 202 9.50 -1.30 10.59
CA LYS A 202 9.91 0.09 10.40
C LYS A 202 11.41 0.08 10.10
N ASN A 203 11.77 -0.34 8.90
CA ASN A 203 12.99 0.14 8.28
C ASN A 203 12.67 1.46 7.57
N ALA A 204 12.34 2.47 8.36
CA ALA A 204 12.36 3.86 7.94
C ALA A 204 13.24 4.65 8.91
N PHE A 205 14.46 4.14 9.16
CA PHE A 205 15.52 5.01 9.66
C PHE A 205 15.85 5.96 8.52
N SER A 206 15.52 7.24 8.71
CA SER A 206 15.72 8.25 7.69
C SER A 206 17.19 8.26 7.26
N ARG A 207 17.45 8.51 5.98
CA ARG A 207 18.83 8.62 5.44
C ARG A 207 19.69 9.60 6.25
N LYS A 208 19.05 10.58 6.91
CA LYS A 208 19.66 11.56 7.82
C LYS A 208 20.21 10.93 9.10
N GLU A 209 19.52 9.94 9.63
CA GLU A 209 19.76 9.32 10.92
C GLU A 209 20.88 8.27 10.83
N LYS A 210 20.97 7.54 9.69
CA LYS A 210 22.16 6.74 9.36
C LYS A 210 23.41 7.58 9.17
N LYS A 211 23.29 8.74 8.52
CA LYS A 211 24.41 9.68 8.34
C LYS A 211 24.89 10.27 9.66
N LEU A 212 23.98 10.54 10.60
CA LEU A 212 24.32 11.08 11.91
C LEU A 212 25.11 10.04 12.74
N LYS A 213 24.62 8.80 12.84
CA LYS A 213 25.35 7.73 13.56
C LYS A 213 26.68 7.36 12.91
N GLN A 214 26.78 7.41 11.58
CA GLN A 214 28.04 7.21 10.88
C GLN A 214 29.06 8.29 11.24
N LYS A 215 28.61 9.55 11.30
CA LYS A 215 29.45 10.69 11.69
C LYS A 215 29.91 10.61 13.15
N GLU A 216 29.00 10.25 14.05
CA GLU A 216 29.33 10.04 15.48
C GLU A 216 30.37 8.93 15.68
N TRP A 217 30.32 7.85 14.89
CA TRP A 217 31.31 6.78 14.92
C TRP A 217 32.66 7.20 14.36
N GLU A 218 32.69 8.01 13.30
CA GLU A 218 33.93 8.53 12.70
C GLU A 218 34.63 9.50 13.66
N ASP A 219 33.89 10.41 14.29
CA ASP A 219 34.42 11.36 15.28
C ASP A 219 35.00 10.63 16.51
N ALA A 220 34.35 9.55 16.96
CA ALA A 220 34.84 8.74 18.09
C ALA A 220 36.12 7.97 17.76
N ILE A 221 36.24 7.41 16.55
CA ILE A 221 37.46 6.73 16.10
C ILE A 221 38.62 7.71 15.97
N GLU A 222 38.36 8.91 15.45
CA GLU A 222 39.39 9.95 15.30
C GLU A 222 39.90 10.46 16.65
N ALA A 223 39.02 10.59 17.65
CA ALA A 223 39.41 10.90 19.02
C ALA A 223 40.32 9.81 19.63
N VAL A 224 40.01 8.54 19.43
CA VAL A 224 40.84 7.42 19.93
C VAL A 224 42.21 7.39 19.24
N ILE A 225 42.26 7.61 17.93
CA ILE A 225 43.54 7.67 17.19
C ILE A 225 44.38 8.85 17.68
N ARG A 226 43.75 10.00 17.94
CA ARG A 226 44.43 11.18 18.47
C ARG A 226 45.01 10.92 19.86
N ASP A 227 44.27 10.27 20.75
CA ASP A 227 44.77 9.89 22.08
C ASP A 227 45.92 8.89 22.00
N ILE A 228 45.87 7.91 21.09
CA ILE A 228 46.98 6.98 20.86
C ILE A 228 48.21 7.73 20.33
N THR A 229 48.01 8.64 19.37
CA THR A 229 49.11 9.39 18.74
C THR A 229 49.79 10.34 19.74
N VAL A 230 49.00 11.02 20.58
CA VAL A 230 49.49 11.85 21.69
C VAL A 230 50.17 10.99 22.77
N GLY A 231 49.62 9.81 23.07
CA GLY A 231 50.22 8.83 23.98
C GLY A 231 51.58 8.30 23.49
N THR A 232 51.75 8.11 22.18
CA THR A 232 53.04 7.75 21.57
C THR A 232 54.03 8.91 21.51
N ALA A 233 53.57 10.16 21.37
CA ALA A 233 54.45 11.35 21.36
C ALA A 233 55.02 11.68 22.75
N ALA A 234 54.39 11.24 23.84
CA ALA A 234 54.88 11.42 25.20
C ALA A 234 55.96 10.39 25.62
N ALA A 235 56.22 9.35 24.82
CA ALA A 235 57.13 8.26 25.18
C ALA A 235 58.59 8.44 24.69
N GLU A 236 58.97 9.61 24.17
CA GLU A 236 60.32 9.86 23.61
C GLU A 236 61.13 10.92 24.39
N GLN A 237 61.26 10.77 25.70
CA GLN A 237 62.31 11.44 26.49
C GLN A 237 63.07 10.43 27.38
N LYS A 238 64.39 10.30 27.12
CA LYS A 238 65.44 9.48 27.77
C LYS A 238 66.54 10.47 28.29
N PRO A 239 67.49 10.22 29.26
CA PRO A 239 67.95 9.02 30.04
C PRO A 239 68.16 9.34 31.58
N PRO A 240 69.09 8.75 32.41
CA PRO A 240 69.83 7.45 32.42
C PRO A 240 69.79 6.70 33.79
N VAL A 241 69.81 5.36 33.87
CA VAL A 241 70.37 4.66 35.06
C VAL A 241 71.02 3.29 34.73
N VAL A 242 72.33 3.25 35.00
CA VAL A 242 73.22 2.23 35.61
C VAL A 242 72.75 0.77 35.69
N GLN A 243 73.56 -0.12 35.11
CA GLN A 243 73.42 -1.58 35.17
C GLN A 243 74.34 -2.15 36.27
N ILE A 244 73.76 -2.71 37.34
CA ILE A 244 74.50 -3.45 38.37
C ILE A 244 74.55 -4.92 37.97
N VAL A 245 75.76 -5.46 37.82
CA VAL A 245 76.04 -6.86 37.51
C VAL A 245 76.04 -7.65 38.82
N ILE A 246 75.14 -8.63 38.95
CA ILE A 246 75.22 -9.68 39.98
C ILE A 246 75.58 -10.98 39.27
N TYR A 247 76.77 -11.49 39.56
CA TYR A 247 77.19 -12.85 39.18
C TYR A 247 76.52 -13.83 40.14
N GLU A 248 75.68 -14.72 39.61
CA GLU A 248 75.28 -15.92 40.34
C GLU A 248 76.26 -17.05 40.02
N SER A 249 76.74 -17.68 41.09
CA SER A 249 77.63 -18.84 41.08
C SER A 249 76.82 -20.12 41.27
N SER A 250 77.44 -21.26 40.94
CA SER A 250 77.00 -22.67 41.05
C SER A 250 76.72 -23.25 39.66
N VAL A 251 77.41 -24.26 39.14
CA VAL A 251 78.18 -25.37 39.75
C VAL A 251 79.25 -25.83 38.76
#